data_AF-A0A078KU50-F1
#
_entry.id   AF-A0A078KU50-F1
#
_cell.length_a   1.000
_cell.length_b   1.000
_cell.length_c   1.000
_cell.angle_alpha   90.00
_cell.angle_beta   90.00
_cell.angle_gamma   90.00
#
_symmetry.space_group_name_H-M   'P 1'
#
loop_
_entity.id
_entity.type
_entity.pdbx_description
1 polymer ?
#
loop_
_entity_poly.entity_id
_entity_poly.type
_entity_poly.pdbx_seq_one_letter_code
_entity_poly.pdbx_strand_id
1 'polypeptide(L)'
;MTVRVLSFDFDGCLFHTSYTDSPDRDVIAHNREFFDAIKAEKAKYSQVYTLIGSNRQSTLIDFYNRAKGSCFTAIQAISDYLGSTLDTFLMADIFGDLPDGESFRRATNDAAAELDHADWVFDKTKVTIIYAQLHRIAAKHPGEELVFDFYDDKKDILGAVTKFFRTNPHLLPPNTTLQTHHYEGGEARRYSVVKSPEGQTNIIDKNYRQTVKDLASLAGVDLNNYQPTVEYPIATKTKVNKLRNRVSLLAPEPSEAPDDLDSLKSLLQGLGDFNSREAASGSWASGSTSSASSRSQEEDDEENEENIAQALRELEMAAEDTASPPPDLLSLISEPQEQNLAEPNAILTTATATQGIPESEQKKQRRVKFFDEQQEQLEQEPEPNPELESEQKLKPQPAPESEAMRIAKEKFASALKNIELKASELQGYADGLYDKNREGDEQDEDYYSYSKASEAASDLHYAFNIAANKFYIDFDKKAFNDATTTAISTARDSELKNHRGYAKEIFGYAGLAVLALLTVATAGLAYAVAGGINYAINQRFFIPLTFNTDSINRANDLDESAKSLVACMA
;
A
#
# COMPACT_ATOMS: atom_id res chain seq x y z
N MET A 1 2.64 -9.90 32.81
CA MET A 1 2.87 -10.84 31.71
C MET A 1 3.33 -10.03 30.51
N THR A 2 4.01 -10.65 29.54
CA THR A 2 4.52 -9.95 28.36
C THR A 2 3.81 -10.51 27.13
N VAL A 3 3.22 -9.61 26.33
CA VAL A 3 2.56 -9.88 25.06
C VAL A 3 3.51 -9.46 23.94
N ARG A 4 3.68 -10.33 22.94
CA ARG A 4 4.43 -10.00 21.72
C ARG A 4 3.47 -9.71 20.58
N VAL A 5 3.78 -8.69 19.81
CA VAL A 5 3.08 -8.36 18.57
C VAL A 5 4.07 -8.39 17.42
N LEU A 6 3.74 -9.13 16.36
CA LEU A 6 4.51 -9.24 15.13
C LEU A 6 3.72 -8.60 13.99
N SER A 7 4.15 -7.44 13.52
CA SER A 7 3.52 -6.72 12.42
C SER A 7 4.45 -6.74 11.21
N PHE A 8 4.01 -7.37 10.12
CA PHE A 8 4.85 -7.63 8.95
C PHE A 8 4.45 -6.80 7.74
N ASP A 9 5.41 -6.14 7.11
CA ASP A 9 5.26 -5.74 5.71
C ASP A 9 5.41 -6.94 4.76
N PHE A 10 4.91 -6.79 3.54
CA PHE A 10 4.92 -7.84 2.53
C PHE A 10 5.78 -7.47 1.33
N ASP A 11 5.44 -6.43 0.58
CA ASP A 11 6.16 -6.06 -0.65
C ASP A 11 7.63 -5.72 -0.38
N GLY A 12 8.58 -6.52 -0.92
CA GLY A 12 10.01 -6.33 -0.68
C GLY A 12 10.51 -6.89 0.65
N CYS A 13 9.62 -7.00 1.64
CA CYS A 13 9.89 -7.59 2.95
C CYS A 13 9.68 -9.12 2.94
N LEU A 14 8.50 -9.64 3.29
CA LEU A 14 8.21 -11.08 3.23
C LEU A 14 8.03 -11.63 1.80
N PHE A 15 7.61 -10.77 0.88
CA PHE A 15 7.59 -11.02 -0.57
C PHE A 15 8.84 -10.42 -1.21
N HIS A 16 10.00 -10.80 -0.66
CA HIS A 16 11.32 -10.48 -1.20
C HIS A 16 11.60 -11.25 -2.51
N THR A 17 12.71 -10.92 -3.17
CA THR A 17 13.03 -11.42 -4.52
C THR A 17 13.00 -12.94 -4.64
N SER A 18 13.55 -13.68 -3.66
CA SER A 18 13.53 -15.15 -3.75
C SER A 18 12.12 -15.74 -3.64
N TYR A 19 11.21 -15.06 -2.94
CA TYR A 19 9.79 -15.43 -2.92
C TYR A 19 9.10 -15.07 -4.25
N THR A 20 9.28 -13.85 -4.75
CA THR A 20 8.55 -13.37 -5.95
C THR A 20 8.95 -14.10 -7.22
N ASP A 21 10.23 -14.47 -7.31
CA ASP A 21 10.82 -15.15 -8.47
C ASP A 21 10.59 -16.66 -8.42
N SER A 22 10.17 -17.18 -7.25
CA SER A 22 9.86 -18.60 -7.12
C SER A 22 8.54 -18.95 -7.77
N PRO A 23 8.45 -20.10 -8.49
CA PRO A 23 7.19 -20.55 -9.07
C PRO A 23 6.15 -20.99 -8.02
N ASP A 24 6.58 -21.43 -6.84
CA ASP A 24 5.68 -21.93 -5.78
C ASP A 24 5.11 -20.83 -4.88
N ARG A 25 5.84 -19.72 -4.72
CA ARG A 25 5.48 -18.57 -3.88
C ARG A 25 4.99 -18.99 -2.49
N ASP A 26 5.69 -19.95 -1.89
CA ASP A 26 5.43 -20.40 -0.52
C ASP A 26 6.13 -19.46 0.48
N VAL A 27 5.35 -18.58 1.12
CA VAL A 27 5.88 -17.57 2.04
C VAL A 27 6.64 -18.19 3.22
N ILE A 28 6.23 -19.38 3.67
CA ILE A 28 6.88 -20.07 4.78
C ILE A 28 8.21 -20.66 4.33
N ALA A 29 8.25 -21.28 3.15
CA ALA A 29 9.47 -21.88 2.63
C ALA A 29 10.58 -20.84 2.42
N HIS A 30 10.24 -19.69 1.83
CA HIS A 30 11.21 -18.64 1.50
C HIS A 30 11.68 -17.81 2.70
N ASN A 31 10.91 -17.79 3.79
CA ASN A 31 11.23 -17.04 5.01
C ASN A 31 11.51 -17.98 6.21
N ARG A 32 11.82 -19.26 5.96
CA ARG A 32 11.85 -20.31 6.99
C ARG A 32 12.78 -20.00 8.16
N GLU A 33 14.04 -19.65 7.87
CA GLU A 33 15.03 -19.36 8.91
C GLU A 33 14.58 -18.21 9.83
N PHE A 34 13.98 -17.18 9.23
CA PHE A 34 13.44 -16.04 9.95
C PHE A 34 12.27 -16.43 10.86
N PHE A 35 11.29 -17.18 10.34
CA PHE A 35 10.15 -17.62 11.13
C PHE A 35 10.52 -18.65 12.20
N ASP A 36 11.48 -19.53 11.94
CA ASP A 36 12.00 -20.47 12.94
C ASP A 36 12.67 -19.76 14.10
N ALA A 37 13.43 -18.69 13.82
CA ALA A 37 14.01 -17.84 14.85
C ALA A 37 12.91 -17.17 15.72
N ILE A 38 11.87 -16.59 15.11
CA ILE A 38 10.74 -16.00 15.84
C ILE A 38 10.02 -17.06 16.69
N LYS A 39 9.76 -18.23 16.11
CA LYS A 39 9.04 -19.33 16.75
C LYS A 39 9.78 -19.88 17.97
N ALA A 40 11.12 -19.97 17.90
CA ALA A 40 11.96 -20.38 19.03
C ALA A 40 11.84 -19.43 20.24
N GLU A 41 11.53 -18.16 20.02
CA GLU A 41 11.37 -17.18 21.09
C GLU A 41 9.98 -17.15 21.72
N LYS A 42 8.99 -17.82 21.12
CA LYS A 42 7.58 -17.77 21.54
C LYS A 42 7.39 -18.08 23.02
N ALA A 43 8.13 -19.03 23.58
CA ALA A 43 8.02 -19.45 24.98
C ALA A 43 8.34 -18.33 26.01
N LYS A 44 8.95 -17.22 25.56
CA LYS A 44 9.23 -16.04 26.40
C LYS A 44 7.98 -15.18 26.63
N TYR A 45 6.91 -15.40 25.88
CA TYR A 45 5.73 -14.53 25.84
C TYR A 45 4.48 -15.31 26.23
N SER A 46 3.58 -14.61 26.92
CA SER A 46 2.28 -15.18 27.34
C SER A 46 1.32 -15.34 26.16
N GLN A 47 1.39 -14.40 25.21
CA GLN A 47 0.58 -14.36 24.01
C GLN A 47 1.40 -13.74 22.87
N VAL A 48 1.19 -14.23 21.65
CA VAL A 48 1.82 -13.69 20.44
C VAL A 48 0.72 -13.40 19.42
N TYR A 49 0.71 -12.17 18.90
CA TYR A 49 -0.17 -11.74 17.83
C TYR A 49 0.60 -11.54 16.53
N THR A 50 -0.06 -11.84 15.42
CA THR A 50 0.41 -11.56 14.06
C THR A 50 -0.55 -10.62 13.36
N LEU A 51 -0.01 -9.58 12.70
CA LEU A 51 -0.77 -8.54 12.01
C LEU A 51 -0.12 -8.19 10.67
N ILE A 52 -0.92 -7.58 9.79
CA ILE A 52 -0.45 -7.00 8.53
C ILE A 52 0.05 -5.58 8.80
N GLY A 53 1.38 -5.40 8.77
CA GLY A 53 2.07 -4.11 8.83
C GLY A 53 2.26 -3.45 7.46
N SER A 54 1.68 -4.02 6.40
CA SER A 54 1.81 -3.52 5.03
C SER A 54 0.76 -2.50 4.63
N ASN A 55 1.01 -1.70 3.59
CA ASN A 55 0.02 -0.79 3.01
C ASN A 55 -1.12 -1.51 2.26
N ARG A 56 -1.04 -2.83 2.11
CA ARG A 56 -2.12 -3.69 1.60
C ARG A 56 -3.24 -3.86 2.65
N GLN A 57 -3.90 -2.76 2.99
CA GLN A 57 -4.95 -2.71 4.02
C GLN A 57 -6.38 -2.74 3.45
N SER A 58 -6.54 -2.92 2.14
CA SER A 58 -7.83 -3.15 1.49
C SER A 58 -7.70 -4.18 0.35
N THR A 59 -8.82 -4.83 -0.03
CA THR A 59 -8.86 -5.72 -1.21
C THR A 59 -8.30 -5.03 -2.44
N LEU A 60 -8.59 -3.74 -2.60
CA LEU A 60 -8.14 -2.93 -3.72
C LEU A 60 -6.63 -2.93 -3.89
N ILE A 61 -5.91 -2.60 -2.82
CA ILE A 61 -4.45 -2.47 -2.82
C ILE A 61 -3.78 -3.85 -2.83
N ASP A 62 -4.35 -4.84 -2.14
CA ASP A 62 -3.83 -6.21 -2.19
C ASP A 62 -4.00 -6.82 -3.60
N PHE A 63 -5.15 -6.59 -4.23
CA PHE A 63 -5.42 -7.02 -5.61
C PHE A 63 -4.49 -6.34 -6.61
N TYR A 64 -4.25 -5.03 -6.48
CA TYR A 64 -3.28 -4.33 -7.33
C TYR A 64 -1.89 -4.98 -7.28
N ASN A 65 -1.53 -5.57 -6.13
CA ASN A 65 -0.26 -6.26 -5.94
C ASN A 65 -0.38 -7.80 -6.00
N ARG A 66 -1.47 -8.34 -6.56
CA ARG A 66 -1.76 -9.78 -6.70
C ARG A 66 -0.68 -10.52 -7.47
N ALA A 67 0.02 -9.86 -8.39
CA ALA A 67 1.12 -10.48 -9.14
C ALA A 67 2.22 -11.04 -8.24
N LYS A 68 2.27 -10.65 -6.96
CA LYS A 68 3.17 -11.18 -5.93
C LYS A 68 2.44 -12.05 -4.88
N GLY A 69 1.20 -12.45 -5.11
CA GLY A 69 0.36 -13.13 -4.10
C GLY A 69 -0.40 -12.17 -3.19
N SER A 70 -1.33 -12.71 -2.39
CA SER A 70 -2.15 -11.96 -1.44
C SER A 70 -1.55 -11.98 -0.04
N CYS A 71 -1.42 -10.80 0.59
CA CYS A 71 -0.94 -10.72 1.97
C CYS A 71 -1.96 -11.27 2.98
N PHE A 72 -3.26 -11.27 2.66
CA PHE A 72 -4.31 -11.79 3.55
C PHE A 72 -4.21 -13.31 3.71
N THR A 73 -3.98 -14.03 2.61
CA THR A 73 -3.75 -15.49 2.69
C THR A 73 -2.39 -15.79 3.33
N ALA A 74 -1.35 -15.02 2.97
CA ALA A 74 -0.01 -15.23 3.50
C ALA A 74 0.07 -15.02 5.02
N ILE A 75 -0.56 -13.99 5.58
CA ILE A 75 -0.54 -13.75 7.03
C ILE A 75 -1.25 -14.87 7.80
N GLN A 76 -2.27 -15.51 7.21
CA GLN A 76 -2.93 -16.66 7.82
C GLN A 76 -1.97 -17.84 7.92
N ALA A 77 -1.29 -18.19 6.81
CA ALA A 77 -0.27 -19.24 6.81
C ALA A 77 0.88 -18.97 7.80
N ILE A 78 1.34 -17.71 7.90
CA ILE A 78 2.37 -17.29 8.86
C ILE A 78 1.88 -17.47 10.30
N SER A 79 0.65 -17.06 10.58
CA SER A 79 0.07 -17.15 11.92
C SER A 79 -0.04 -18.61 12.38
N ASP A 80 -0.51 -19.49 11.48
CA ASP A 80 -0.59 -20.92 11.73
C ASP A 80 0.80 -21.53 11.95
N TYR A 81 1.79 -21.14 11.13
CA TYR A 81 3.16 -21.61 11.26
C TYR A 81 3.80 -21.24 12.60
N LEU A 82 3.62 -20.00 13.05
CA LEU A 82 4.12 -19.49 14.33
C LEU A 82 3.28 -19.98 15.52
N GLY A 83 2.06 -20.45 15.25
CA GLY A 83 1.03 -20.73 16.25
C GLY A 83 0.64 -19.47 17.04
N SER A 84 0.66 -18.30 16.39
CA SER A 84 0.23 -17.03 16.96
C SER A 84 -1.25 -16.81 16.72
N THR A 85 -1.84 -15.83 17.40
CA THR A 85 -3.20 -15.38 17.12
C THR A 85 -3.15 -14.31 16.02
N LEU A 86 -3.76 -14.60 14.88
CA LEU A 86 -3.97 -13.60 13.83
C LEU A 86 -4.93 -12.53 14.33
N ASP A 87 -4.51 -11.26 14.35
CA ASP A 87 -5.43 -10.13 14.46
C ASP A 87 -5.79 -9.67 13.04
N THR A 88 -7.06 -9.80 12.68
CA THR A 88 -7.57 -9.55 11.34
C THR A 88 -7.90 -8.07 11.10
N PHE A 89 -7.62 -7.18 12.05
CA PHE A 89 -7.87 -5.75 11.91
C PHE A 89 -7.10 -5.13 10.73
N LEU A 90 -7.81 -4.36 9.91
CA LEU A 90 -7.24 -3.59 8.80
C LEU A 90 -7.63 -2.11 8.91
N MET A 91 -6.84 -1.23 8.28
CA MET A 91 -7.17 0.19 8.22
C MET A 91 -8.49 0.47 7.48
N ALA A 92 -8.86 -0.36 6.51
CA ALA A 92 -10.17 -0.31 5.86
C ALA A 92 -11.33 -0.42 6.87
N ASP A 93 -11.15 -1.09 8.00
CA ASP A 93 -12.17 -1.13 9.06
C ASP A 93 -12.42 0.27 9.64
N ILE A 94 -11.35 1.05 9.87
CA ILE A 94 -11.45 2.41 10.39
C ILE A 94 -12.13 3.33 9.38
N PHE A 95 -11.66 3.34 8.14
CA PHE A 95 -12.11 4.30 7.13
C PHE A 95 -13.49 3.96 6.57
N GLY A 96 -13.86 2.67 6.54
CA GLY A 96 -15.21 2.22 6.22
C GLY A 96 -16.22 2.22 7.37
N ASP A 97 -15.80 2.65 8.57
CA ASP A 97 -16.61 2.55 9.80
C ASP A 97 -17.16 1.13 10.04
N LEU A 98 -16.37 0.12 9.71
CA LEU A 98 -16.70 -1.30 9.86
C LEU A 98 -16.21 -1.87 11.20
N PRO A 99 -16.85 -2.93 11.73
CA PRO A 99 -16.31 -3.69 12.86
C PRO A 99 -14.89 -4.19 12.58
N ASP A 100 -14.06 -4.31 13.62
CA ASP A 100 -12.68 -4.77 13.45
C ASP A 100 -12.63 -6.19 12.86
N GLY A 101 -11.82 -6.39 11.82
CA GLY A 101 -11.65 -7.66 11.14
C GLY A 101 -12.68 -7.94 10.04
N GLU A 102 -13.68 -7.08 9.88
CA GLU A 102 -14.70 -7.25 8.84
C GLU A 102 -14.11 -7.10 7.44
N SER A 103 -13.20 -6.15 7.23
CA SER A 103 -12.51 -5.96 5.94
C SER A 103 -11.70 -7.19 5.57
N PHE A 104 -10.90 -7.73 6.49
CA PHE A 104 -10.13 -8.96 6.24
C PHE A 104 -11.04 -10.16 5.93
N ARG A 105 -12.16 -10.30 6.66
CA ARG A 105 -13.16 -11.34 6.40
C ARG A 105 -13.77 -11.20 5.00
N ARG A 106 -14.05 -9.98 4.54
CA ARG A 106 -14.54 -9.71 3.18
C ARG A 106 -13.47 -10.03 2.13
N ALA A 107 -12.23 -9.62 2.38
CA ALA A 107 -11.12 -9.82 1.44
C ALA A 107 -10.71 -11.28 1.25
N THR A 108 -10.94 -12.13 2.27
CA THR A 108 -10.61 -13.56 2.24
C THR A 108 -11.79 -14.47 1.87
N ASN A 109 -12.99 -13.90 1.68
CA ASN A 109 -14.17 -14.64 1.28
C ASN A 109 -14.48 -14.35 -0.20
N ASP A 110 -14.21 -15.33 -1.07
CA ASP A 110 -14.38 -15.21 -2.52
C ASP A 110 -15.78 -14.75 -2.96
N ALA A 111 -16.83 -15.06 -2.18
CA ALA A 111 -18.20 -14.64 -2.48
C ALA A 111 -18.52 -13.18 -2.09
N ALA A 112 -17.68 -12.54 -1.27
CA ALA A 112 -17.89 -11.21 -0.72
C ALA A 112 -16.83 -10.18 -1.16
N ALA A 113 -15.76 -10.63 -1.83
CA ALA A 113 -14.60 -9.81 -2.13
C ALA A 113 -14.86 -8.66 -3.11
N GLU A 114 -15.93 -8.72 -3.93
CA GLU A 114 -16.00 -7.88 -5.13
C GLU A 114 -16.88 -6.63 -5.05
N LEU A 115 -17.77 -6.44 -4.07
CA LEU A 115 -18.80 -5.39 -4.19
C LEU A 115 -18.88 -4.33 -3.08
N ASP A 116 -18.24 -4.53 -1.92
CA ASP A 116 -18.32 -3.54 -0.82
C ASP A 116 -17.12 -3.68 0.13
N HIS A 117 -15.89 -3.54 -0.38
CA HIS A 117 -14.71 -3.45 0.48
C HIS A 117 -14.33 -1.99 0.66
N ALA A 118 -14.35 -1.50 1.90
CA ALA A 118 -13.92 -0.15 2.19
C ALA A 118 -12.43 0.04 1.85
N ASP A 119 -12.08 1.22 1.36
CA ASP A 119 -10.68 1.60 1.18
C ASP A 119 -10.16 2.37 2.39
N TRP A 120 -8.89 2.73 2.34
CA TRP A 120 -8.21 3.45 3.42
C TRP A 120 -7.32 4.56 2.87
N VAL A 121 -6.99 5.53 3.71
CA VAL A 121 -6.02 6.58 3.37
C VAL A 121 -4.62 5.98 3.34
N PHE A 122 -4.02 5.83 2.16
CA PHE A 122 -2.71 5.21 1.99
C PHE A 122 -1.60 6.03 2.68
N ASP A 123 -1.25 5.63 3.90
CA ASP A 123 -0.13 6.20 4.64
C ASP A 123 1.18 5.55 4.23
N LYS A 124 1.92 6.20 3.32
CA LYS A 124 3.22 5.68 2.86
C LYS A 124 4.27 5.52 3.95
N THR A 125 4.07 6.17 5.11
CA THR A 125 4.96 6.07 6.27
C THR A 125 4.54 4.98 7.26
N LYS A 126 3.37 4.36 7.06
CA LYS A 126 2.77 3.30 7.90
C LYS A 126 2.54 3.69 9.38
N VAL A 127 2.70 4.97 9.73
CA VAL A 127 2.52 5.45 11.11
C VAL A 127 1.09 5.22 11.60
N THR A 128 0.07 5.45 10.77
CA THR A 128 -1.32 5.20 11.17
C THR A 128 -1.62 3.72 11.41
N ILE A 129 -0.99 2.82 10.64
CA ILE A 129 -1.11 1.37 10.82
C ILE A 129 -0.52 0.99 12.19
N ILE A 130 0.73 1.37 12.45
CA ILE A 130 1.42 1.03 13.70
C ILE A 130 0.72 1.66 14.90
N TYR A 131 0.26 2.91 14.79
CA TYR A 131 -0.49 3.58 15.85
C TYR A 131 -1.78 2.82 16.20
N ALA A 132 -2.59 2.47 15.20
CA ALA A 132 -3.84 1.75 15.42
C ALA A 132 -3.61 0.38 16.08
N GLN A 133 -2.64 -0.39 15.56
CA GLN A 133 -2.32 -1.72 16.05
C GLN A 133 -1.81 -1.70 17.50
N LEU A 134 -0.94 -0.73 17.84
CA LEU A 134 -0.44 -0.55 19.21
C LEU A 134 -1.57 -0.33 20.21
N HIS A 135 -2.43 0.66 19.98
CA HIS A 135 -3.51 1.00 20.90
C HIS A 135 -4.59 -0.08 20.98
N ARG A 136 -4.89 -0.72 19.85
CA ARG A 136 -5.80 -1.87 19.80
C ARG A 136 -5.34 -3.02 20.69
N ILE A 137 -4.09 -3.46 20.54
CA ILE A 137 -3.57 -4.59 21.33
C ILE A 137 -3.41 -4.19 22.79
N ALA A 138 -2.91 -2.98 23.08
CA ALA A 138 -2.82 -2.49 24.46
C ALA A 138 -4.20 -2.45 25.15
N ALA A 139 -5.27 -2.08 24.42
CA ALA A 139 -6.63 -2.10 24.96
C ALA A 139 -7.15 -3.52 25.28
N LYS A 140 -6.68 -4.55 24.57
CA LYS A 140 -6.99 -5.96 24.86
C LYS A 140 -6.19 -6.50 26.06
N HIS A 141 -5.04 -5.91 26.35
CA HIS A 141 -4.11 -6.32 27.40
C HIS A 141 -3.72 -5.17 28.33
N PRO A 142 -4.69 -4.55 29.03
CA PRO A 142 -4.41 -3.40 29.88
C PRO A 142 -3.43 -3.76 31.00
N GLY A 143 -2.36 -2.97 31.14
CA GLY A 143 -1.36 -3.13 32.19
C GLY A 143 -0.29 -4.19 31.94
N GLU A 144 -0.41 -5.00 30.87
CA GLU A 144 0.66 -5.93 30.47
C GLU A 144 1.82 -5.21 29.78
N GLU A 145 2.99 -5.85 29.75
CA GLU A 145 4.11 -5.37 28.94
C GLU A 145 3.88 -5.77 27.48
N LEU A 146 3.96 -4.80 26.57
CA LEU A 146 3.78 -5.02 25.15
C LEU A 146 5.12 -4.87 24.41
N VAL A 147 5.60 -5.94 23.79
CA VAL A 147 6.73 -5.92 22.86
C VAL A 147 6.18 -5.95 21.43
N PHE A 148 6.27 -4.83 20.73
CA PHE A 148 5.76 -4.67 19.38
C PHE A 148 6.90 -4.67 18.38
N ASP A 149 7.05 -5.76 17.61
CA ASP A 149 8.03 -5.89 16.55
C ASP A 149 7.39 -5.57 15.19
N PHE A 150 7.90 -4.53 14.53
CA PHE A 150 7.52 -4.14 13.16
C PHE A 150 8.65 -4.47 12.19
N TYR A 151 8.35 -5.21 11.13
CA TYR A 151 9.31 -5.63 10.11
C TYR A 151 8.98 -4.98 8.76
N ASP A 152 9.99 -4.38 8.13
CA ASP A 152 9.88 -3.71 6.83
C ASP A 152 11.23 -3.78 6.10
N ASP A 153 11.23 -3.76 4.76
CA ASP A 153 12.46 -3.66 3.95
C ASP A 153 12.94 -2.21 3.83
N LYS A 154 12.05 -1.23 3.98
CA LYS A 154 12.35 0.17 3.68
C LYS A 154 12.84 0.94 4.90
N LYS A 155 14.14 1.29 4.89
CA LYS A 155 14.78 2.08 5.96
C LYS A 155 14.16 3.45 6.18
N ASP A 156 13.63 4.10 5.14
CA ASP A 156 12.96 5.40 5.26
C ASP A 156 11.61 5.27 5.98
N ILE A 157 10.87 4.17 5.77
CA ILE A 157 9.67 3.83 6.55
C ILE A 157 10.04 3.55 8.02
N LEU A 158 11.00 2.65 8.27
CA LEU A 158 11.47 2.32 9.62
C LEU A 158 11.94 3.58 10.38
N GLY A 159 12.66 4.46 9.67
CA GLY A 159 13.11 5.76 10.15
C GLY A 159 11.95 6.72 10.45
N ALA A 160 10.95 6.80 9.58
CA ALA A 160 9.76 7.64 9.76
C ALA A 160 8.94 7.20 10.99
N VAL A 161 8.64 5.90 11.12
CA VAL A 161 7.93 5.34 12.29
C VAL A 161 8.70 5.61 13.58
N THR A 162 10.01 5.31 13.60
CA THR A 162 10.87 5.57 14.76
C THR A 162 10.87 7.04 15.14
N LYS A 163 11.08 7.94 14.17
CA LYS A 163 11.15 9.39 14.40
C LYS A 163 9.82 9.90 14.93
N PHE A 164 8.70 9.44 14.38
CA PHE A 164 7.37 9.85 14.80
C PHE A 164 7.12 9.55 16.27
N PHE A 165 7.35 8.31 16.72
CA PHE A 165 7.10 7.91 18.11
C PHE A 165 8.14 8.45 19.09
N ARG A 166 9.40 8.65 18.68
CA ARG A 166 10.39 9.34 19.53
C ARG A 166 10.04 10.81 19.76
N THR A 167 9.52 11.48 18.74
CA THR A 167 9.09 12.89 18.83
C THR A 167 7.79 13.02 19.61
N ASN A 168 6.94 11.99 19.56
CA ASN A 168 5.62 11.98 20.17
C ASN A 168 5.45 10.78 21.14
N PRO A 169 6.26 10.68 22.20
CA PRO A 169 6.28 9.47 23.03
C PRO A 169 5.00 9.25 23.84
N HIS A 170 4.25 10.32 24.12
CA HIS A 170 2.89 10.29 24.67
C HIS A 170 1.86 9.57 23.79
N LEU A 171 2.14 9.34 22.50
CA LEU A 171 1.27 8.59 21.60
C LEU A 171 1.52 7.07 21.64
N LEU A 172 2.55 6.60 22.35
CA LEU A 172 2.70 5.18 22.64
C LEU A 172 1.79 4.80 23.81
N PRO A 173 1.10 3.65 23.77
CA PRO A 173 0.45 3.11 24.96
C PRO A 173 1.47 2.92 26.11
N PRO A 174 1.03 2.89 27.37
CA PRO A 174 1.91 2.56 28.49
C PRO A 174 2.49 1.14 28.35
N ASN A 175 3.59 0.88 29.06
CA ASN A 175 4.27 -0.43 29.12
C ASN A 175 4.63 -1.03 27.74
N THR A 176 4.90 -0.17 26.76
CA THR A 176 5.10 -0.59 25.37
C THR A 176 6.54 -0.37 24.93
N THR A 177 7.14 -1.38 24.31
CA THR A 177 8.40 -1.29 23.57
C THR A 177 8.13 -1.55 22.08
N LEU A 178 8.23 -0.50 21.27
CA LEU A 178 8.23 -0.60 19.82
C LEU A 178 9.65 -0.90 19.32
N GLN A 179 9.82 -2.02 18.62
CA GLN A 179 11.04 -2.42 17.95
C GLN A 179 10.78 -2.45 16.45
N THR A 180 11.62 -1.76 15.69
CA THR A 180 11.55 -1.79 14.22
C THR A 180 12.72 -2.61 13.71
N HIS A 181 12.49 -3.47 12.71
CA HIS A 181 13.46 -4.40 12.16
C HIS A 181 13.49 -4.27 10.64
N HIS A 182 14.70 -4.25 10.09
CA HIS A 182 14.91 -4.34 8.65
C HIS A 182 14.96 -5.80 8.22
N TYR A 183 14.13 -6.17 7.24
CA TYR A 183 14.07 -7.52 6.70
C TYR A 183 13.71 -7.52 5.20
N GLU A 184 14.52 -8.22 4.41
CA GLU A 184 14.40 -8.34 2.94
C GLU A 184 14.77 -9.76 2.46
N GLY A 185 14.43 -10.79 3.26
CA GLY A 185 14.70 -12.21 2.93
C GLY A 185 15.98 -12.83 3.51
N GLY A 186 16.70 -12.12 4.37
CA GLY A 186 17.93 -12.60 5.04
C GLY A 186 17.79 -12.70 6.55
N GLU A 187 18.85 -12.36 7.30
CA GLU A 187 18.74 -12.19 8.75
C GLU A 187 18.02 -10.88 9.08
N ALA A 188 16.96 -10.93 9.89
CA ALA A 188 16.29 -9.73 10.38
C ALA A 188 17.21 -8.93 11.30
N ARG A 189 17.41 -7.64 10.97
CA ARG A 189 18.29 -6.76 11.75
C ARG A 189 17.47 -5.71 12.47
N ARG A 190 17.60 -5.65 13.79
CA ARG A 190 16.97 -4.60 14.59
C ARG A 190 17.48 -3.23 14.12
N TYR A 191 16.56 -2.38 13.67
CA TYR A 191 16.82 -1.04 13.20
C TYR A 191 16.75 -0.03 14.35
N SER A 192 15.74 -0.12 15.21
CA SER A 192 15.52 0.84 16.30
C SER A 192 14.65 0.26 17.41
N VAL A 193 14.73 0.88 18.59
CA VAL A 193 13.85 0.65 19.74
C VAL A 193 13.34 2.00 20.24
N VAL A 194 12.05 2.06 20.56
CA VAL A 194 11.37 3.18 21.20
C VAL A 194 10.53 2.63 22.34
N LYS A 195 10.78 3.10 23.56
CA LYS A 195 10.01 2.71 24.74
C LYS A 195 9.02 3.81 25.12
N SER A 196 7.84 3.43 25.60
CA SER A 196 6.95 4.34 26.30
C SER A 196 7.70 4.92 27.53
N PRO A 197 7.70 6.24 27.75
CA PRO A 197 8.35 6.83 28.92
C PRO A 197 7.73 6.32 30.21
N GLU A 198 8.58 5.96 31.17
CA GLU A 198 8.13 5.64 32.53
C GLU A 198 7.60 6.90 33.21
N GLY A 199 6.47 6.79 33.92
CA GLY A 199 5.91 7.88 34.73
C GLY A 199 5.25 9.04 33.96
N GLN A 200 5.19 9.00 32.62
CA GLN A 200 4.34 9.91 31.85
C GLN A 200 2.90 9.40 31.79
N THR A 201 1.95 10.31 31.56
CA THR A 201 0.52 10.02 31.34
C THR A 201 0.29 9.38 29.96
N ASN A 202 1.03 8.33 29.63
CA ASN A 202 0.76 7.52 28.47
C ASN A 202 -0.55 6.78 28.74
N ILE A 203 -1.52 7.01 27.89
CA ILE A 203 -2.84 6.38 27.98
C ILE A 203 -3.03 5.41 26.82
N ILE A 204 -3.84 4.40 27.05
CA ILE A 204 -4.37 3.57 25.97
C ILE A 204 -5.48 4.40 25.32
N ASP A 205 -5.30 4.82 24.07
CA ASP A 205 -6.31 5.56 23.32
C ASP A 205 -7.46 4.61 22.93
N LYS A 206 -8.50 4.57 23.76
CA LYS A 206 -9.74 3.82 23.48
C LYS A 206 -10.46 4.33 22.22
N ASN A 207 -10.11 5.53 21.73
CA ASN A 207 -10.66 6.15 20.52
C ASN A 207 -9.64 6.20 19.37
N TYR A 208 -8.68 5.26 19.34
CA TYR A 208 -7.62 5.20 18.32
C TYR A 208 -8.15 5.27 16.88
N ARG A 209 -9.35 4.72 16.63
CA ARG A 209 -10.01 4.76 15.32
C ARG A 209 -10.24 6.21 14.84
N GLN A 210 -10.78 7.06 15.70
CA GLN A 210 -10.95 8.48 15.36
C GLN A 210 -9.61 9.21 15.33
N THR A 211 -8.68 8.89 16.24
CA THR A 211 -7.35 9.53 16.23
C THR A 211 -6.59 9.25 14.94
N VAL A 212 -6.72 8.07 14.34
CA VAL A 212 -6.19 7.76 13.00
C VAL A 212 -6.78 8.70 11.93
N LYS A 213 -8.10 8.87 11.90
CA LYS A 213 -8.77 9.80 10.98
C LYS A 213 -8.29 11.24 11.19
N ASP A 214 -8.08 11.63 12.45
CA ASP A 214 -7.57 12.96 12.80
C ASP A 214 -6.11 13.14 12.38
N LEU A 215 -5.24 12.13 12.55
CA LEU A 215 -3.85 12.16 12.05
C LEU A 215 -3.83 12.41 10.54
N ALA A 216 -4.65 11.68 9.77
CA ALA A 216 -4.78 11.89 8.33
C ALA A 216 -5.29 13.30 7.99
N SER A 217 -6.35 13.76 8.66
CA SER A 217 -6.91 15.11 8.45
C SER A 217 -5.88 16.20 8.74
N LEU A 218 -5.12 16.05 9.83
CA LEU A 218 -4.07 16.98 10.25
C LEU A 218 -2.85 16.95 9.32
N ALA A 219 -2.68 15.89 8.53
CA ALA A 219 -1.71 15.82 7.43
C ALA A 219 -2.21 16.48 6.13
N GLY A 220 -3.45 17.00 6.12
CA GLY A 220 -4.07 17.67 4.98
C GLY A 220 -4.86 16.74 4.06
N VAL A 221 -5.24 15.54 4.53
CA VAL A 221 -6.09 14.62 3.76
C VAL A 221 -7.56 15.04 3.89
N ASP A 222 -8.25 15.18 2.76
CA ASP A 222 -9.71 15.31 2.73
C ASP A 222 -10.34 13.92 2.87
N LEU A 223 -10.83 13.60 4.06
CA LEU A 223 -11.40 12.28 4.36
C LEU A 223 -12.67 11.94 3.57
N ASN A 224 -13.34 12.94 2.98
CA ASN A 224 -14.54 12.69 2.17
C ASN A 224 -14.21 12.43 0.70
N ASN A 225 -12.97 12.71 0.27
CA ASN A 225 -12.59 12.69 -1.14
C ASN A 225 -11.13 12.25 -1.35
N TYR A 226 -10.60 11.41 -0.46
CA TYR A 226 -9.27 10.86 -0.64
C TYR A 226 -9.28 9.79 -1.74
N GLN A 227 -8.13 9.62 -2.39
CA GLN A 227 -7.95 8.56 -3.37
C GLN A 227 -7.12 7.44 -2.74
N PRO A 228 -7.60 6.17 -2.74
CA PRO A 228 -6.90 5.05 -2.08
C PRO A 228 -5.49 4.77 -2.62
N THR A 229 -5.19 5.22 -3.84
CA THR A 229 -3.89 5.01 -4.52
C THR A 229 -2.93 6.19 -4.34
N VAL A 230 -3.38 7.31 -3.77
CA VAL A 230 -2.51 8.48 -3.53
C VAL A 230 -1.76 8.29 -2.23
N GLU A 231 -0.44 8.37 -2.31
CA GLU A 231 0.43 8.26 -1.13
C GLU A 231 0.42 9.52 -0.24
N TYR A 232 0.05 9.35 1.02
CA TYR A 232 0.06 10.43 2.02
C TYR A 232 1.21 10.23 3.03
N PRO A 233 2.16 11.17 3.16
CA PRO A 233 3.24 11.07 4.14
C PRO A 233 2.80 11.58 5.52
N ILE A 234 1.95 10.80 6.21
CA ILE A 234 1.29 11.26 7.44
C ILE A 234 2.32 11.60 8.52
N ALA A 235 3.37 10.79 8.71
CA ALA A 235 4.38 11.02 9.74
C ALA A 235 5.05 12.41 9.67
N THR A 236 5.26 12.95 8.46
CA THR A 236 6.01 14.20 8.26
C THR A 236 5.11 15.42 8.11
N LYS A 237 3.85 15.24 7.71
CA LYS A 237 2.91 16.36 7.50
C LYS A 237 1.99 16.62 8.69
N THR A 238 1.83 15.65 9.59
CA THR A 238 0.85 15.77 10.68
C THR A 238 1.27 16.79 11.73
N LYS A 239 0.34 17.69 12.08
CA LYS A 239 0.49 18.65 13.18
C LYS A 239 0.07 18.01 14.51
N VAL A 240 0.87 17.06 15.02
CA VAL A 240 0.54 16.22 16.20
C VAL A 240 0.22 17.02 17.46
N ASN A 241 0.83 18.20 17.63
CA ASN A 241 0.53 19.10 18.74
C ASN A 241 -0.97 19.46 18.83
N LYS A 242 -1.71 19.44 17.71
CA LYS A 242 -3.16 19.67 17.69
C LYS A 242 -3.98 18.50 18.25
N LEU A 243 -3.42 17.29 18.33
CA LEU A 243 -4.08 16.14 18.96
C LEU A 243 -4.11 16.26 20.48
N ARG A 244 -3.11 16.92 21.09
CA ARG A 244 -2.99 17.02 22.55
C ARG A 244 -4.17 17.70 23.22
N ASN A 245 -4.94 18.50 22.48
CA ASN A 245 -6.10 19.21 23.02
C ASN A 245 -7.39 18.36 23.02
N ARG A 246 -7.35 17.10 22.58
CA ARG A 246 -8.54 16.23 22.60
C ARG A 246 -8.81 15.75 24.02
N VAL A 247 -10.02 15.98 24.49
CA VAL A 247 -10.50 15.53 25.82
C VAL A 247 -10.31 14.02 26.01
N SER A 248 -10.50 13.21 24.96
CA SER A 248 -10.29 11.76 25.03
C SER A 248 -8.83 11.36 25.26
N LEU A 249 -7.87 12.22 24.90
CA LEU A 249 -6.45 12.00 25.14
C LEU A 249 -5.97 12.60 26.47
N LEU A 250 -6.79 13.45 27.10
CA LEU A 250 -6.46 14.20 28.31
C LEU A 250 -7.22 13.72 29.55
N ALA A 251 -8.31 12.98 29.38
CA ALA A 251 -9.10 12.48 30.49
C ALA A 251 -8.38 11.29 31.15
N PRO A 252 -7.89 11.42 32.40
CA PRO A 252 -7.62 10.22 33.19
C PRO A 252 -8.91 9.41 33.30
N GLU A 253 -8.80 8.08 33.34
CA GLU A 253 -9.92 7.18 33.64
C GLU A 253 -10.75 7.81 34.78
N PRO A 254 -12.08 8.02 34.62
CA PRO A 254 -12.89 8.29 35.79
C PRO A 254 -12.67 7.11 36.72
N SER A 255 -12.00 7.34 37.86
CA SER A 255 -11.81 6.30 38.88
C SER A 255 -13.17 5.68 39.10
N GLU A 256 -13.27 4.36 38.87
CA GLU A 256 -14.52 3.59 38.86
C GLU A 256 -15.57 4.28 39.75
N ALA A 257 -16.57 4.89 39.11
CA ALA A 257 -17.69 5.43 39.86
C ALA A 257 -18.19 4.29 40.76
N PRO A 258 -18.34 4.52 42.07
CA PRO A 258 -18.61 3.42 42.99
C PRO A 258 -19.83 2.65 42.48
N ASP A 259 -19.64 1.34 42.25
CA ASP A 259 -20.68 0.37 41.84
C ASP A 259 -21.86 0.31 42.83
N ASP A 260 -21.72 1.02 43.94
CA ASP A 260 -22.75 1.15 44.94
C ASP A 260 -23.83 2.15 44.51
N LEU A 261 -24.91 1.58 43.97
CA LEU A 261 -26.18 2.25 43.69
C LEU A 261 -26.69 3.08 44.88
N ASP A 262 -26.29 2.77 46.12
CA ASP A 262 -26.67 3.54 47.31
C ASP A 262 -25.84 4.82 47.50
N SER A 263 -24.59 4.86 47.02
CA SER A 263 -23.78 6.08 46.97
C SER A 263 -24.37 7.09 45.97
N LEU A 264 -24.89 6.60 44.83
CA LEU A 264 -25.57 7.40 43.80
C LEU A 264 -26.94 7.93 44.27
N LYS A 265 -27.68 7.14 45.07
CA LYS A 265 -28.91 7.60 45.74
C LYS A 265 -28.64 8.67 46.81
N SER A 266 -27.54 8.57 47.56
CA SER A 266 -27.20 9.60 48.56
C SER A 266 -26.86 10.94 47.91
N LEU A 267 -26.19 10.90 46.74
CA LEU A 267 -25.87 12.09 45.95
C LEU A 267 -27.13 12.75 45.38
N LEU A 268 -28.10 11.95 44.92
CA LEU A 268 -29.39 12.43 44.39
C LEU A 268 -30.34 12.93 45.50
N GLN A 269 -30.27 12.36 46.71
CA GLN A 269 -31.02 12.88 47.87
C GLN A 269 -30.51 14.24 48.36
N GLY A 270 -29.24 14.57 48.13
CA GLY A 270 -28.69 15.90 48.45
C GLY A 270 -29.14 17.02 47.50
N LEU A 271 -29.64 16.70 46.32
CA LEU A 271 -30.07 17.69 45.31
C LEU A 271 -31.57 18.05 45.41
N GLY A 272 -32.33 17.38 46.28
CA GLY A 272 -33.77 17.58 46.46
C GLY A 272 -34.19 18.85 47.21
N ASP A 273 -33.25 19.53 47.90
CA ASP A 273 -33.58 20.64 48.79
C ASP A 273 -33.40 22.05 48.17
N PHE A 274 -33.09 22.15 46.87
CA PHE A 274 -32.77 23.45 46.25
C PHE A 274 -33.91 24.19 45.54
N ASN A 275 -35.16 23.71 45.62
CA ASN A 275 -36.30 24.39 44.99
C ASN A 275 -37.43 24.70 45.98
N SER A 276 -37.24 25.74 46.80
CA SER A 276 -38.37 26.48 47.41
C SER A 276 -37.97 27.90 47.85
N ARG A 277 -37.93 28.83 46.89
CA ARG A 277 -37.93 30.32 46.99
C ARG A 277 -37.49 30.83 45.61
N GLU A 278 -38.13 31.72 44.86
CA GLU A 278 -39.17 32.71 45.06
C GLU A 278 -39.94 32.85 43.74
N ALA A 279 -41.24 33.14 43.84
CA ALA A 279 -42.00 33.80 42.79
C ALA A 279 -42.13 35.28 43.19
N ALA A 280 -41.79 36.23 42.31
CA ALA A 280 -42.50 37.51 42.17
C ALA A 280 -41.91 38.42 41.08
N SER A 281 -42.82 38.96 40.24
CA SER A 281 -42.72 40.16 39.41
C SER A 281 -41.78 40.12 38.19
N GLY A 282 -42.14 40.56 36.99
CA GLY A 282 -43.35 41.22 36.51
C GLY A 282 -43.29 41.42 34.97
N SER A 283 -44.46 41.69 34.41
CA SER A 283 -44.78 42.26 33.08
C SER A 283 -43.68 43.22 32.53
N TRP A 284 -43.38 43.29 31.23
CA TRP A 284 -44.03 44.15 30.24
C TRP A 284 -43.64 43.80 28.79
N ALA A 285 -44.44 44.33 27.86
CA ALA A 285 -44.63 43.96 26.46
C ALA A 285 -43.57 44.44 25.44
N SER A 286 -43.58 43.72 24.29
CA SER A 286 -43.49 44.18 22.88
C SER A 286 -42.40 45.15 22.41
N GLY A 287 -41.75 44.80 21.29
CA GLY A 287 -41.10 45.80 20.42
C GLY A 287 -40.20 45.20 19.34
N SER A 288 -40.42 45.60 18.10
CA SER A 288 -39.87 45.07 16.87
C SER A 288 -38.63 45.84 16.34
N THR A 289 -37.95 45.21 15.37
CA THR A 289 -37.19 45.78 14.22
C THR A 289 -35.77 46.39 14.36
N SER A 290 -34.99 46.07 13.32
CA SER A 290 -33.94 46.81 12.57
C SER A 290 -32.46 46.70 12.94
N SER A 291 -31.74 45.95 12.09
CA SER A 291 -30.55 46.30 11.29
C SER A 291 -29.47 47.28 11.77
N ALA A 292 -28.22 46.85 11.45
CA ALA A 292 -27.01 47.60 11.08
C ALA A 292 -26.04 48.01 12.21
N SER A 293 -24.82 47.45 12.17
CA SER A 293 -23.59 48.19 11.83
C SER A 293 -22.33 47.45 12.32
N SER A 294 -21.44 47.24 11.37
CA SER A 294 -20.03 46.87 11.48
C SER A 294 -19.16 47.88 12.25
N ARG A 295 -17.95 47.40 12.61
CA ARG A 295 -16.64 48.09 12.56
C ARG A 295 -16.04 48.54 13.90
N SER A 296 -15.08 47.75 14.41
CA SER A 296 -13.73 48.17 14.89
C SER A 296 -13.15 47.14 15.88
N GLN A 297 -12.15 46.36 15.46
CA GLN A 297 -11.21 45.67 16.35
C GLN A 297 -10.03 45.22 15.47
N GLU A 298 -9.03 46.08 15.35
CA GLU A 298 -7.80 45.85 14.56
C GLU A 298 -6.57 46.49 15.27
N GLU A 299 -6.65 46.76 16.58
CA GLU A 299 -5.56 47.43 17.33
C GLU A 299 -4.93 46.55 18.43
N ASP A 300 -5.33 45.28 18.60
CA ASP A 300 -4.81 44.41 19.66
C ASP A 300 -3.76 43.37 19.17
N ASP A 301 -3.42 43.35 17.88
CA ASP A 301 -2.53 42.31 17.30
C ASP A 301 -1.05 42.72 17.21
N GLU A 302 -0.71 44.02 17.21
CA GLU A 302 0.70 44.46 17.07
C GLU A 302 1.52 44.28 18.37
N GLU A 303 0.90 44.40 19.54
CA GLU A 303 1.59 44.27 20.84
C GLU A 303 1.96 42.81 21.16
N ASN A 304 1.29 41.84 20.52
CA ASN A 304 1.54 40.41 20.72
C ASN A 304 2.71 39.90 19.86
N GLU A 305 2.92 40.46 18.67
CA GLU A 305 4.03 40.07 17.79
C GLU A 305 5.40 40.55 18.32
N GLU A 306 5.45 41.73 18.95
CA GLU A 306 6.70 42.27 19.50
C GLU A 306 7.19 41.47 20.73
N ASN A 307 6.25 41.00 21.55
CA ASN A 307 6.55 40.13 22.69
C ASN A 307 7.08 38.74 22.28
N ILE A 308 6.56 38.18 21.17
CA ILE A 308 7.04 36.89 20.63
C ILE A 308 8.44 37.03 20.02
N ALA A 309 8.69 38.13 19.30
CA ALA A 309 10.00 38.39 18.70
C ALA A 309 11.09 38.59 19.77
N GLN A 310 10.76 39.21 20.91
CA GLN A 310 11.69 39.39 22.01
C GLN A 310 12.03 38.07 22.72
N ALA A 311 11.04 37.21 22.95
CA ALA A 311 11.25 35.88 23.54
C ALA A 311 12.14 34.96 22.67
N LEU A 312 12.04 35.08 21.34
CA LEU A 312 12.87 34.31 20.41
C LEU A 312 14.34 34.77 20.42
N ARG A 313 14.61 36.08 20.57
CA ARG A 313 15.99 36.59 20.69
C ARG A 313 16.67 36.17 22.00
N GLU A 314 15.91 36.08 23.09
CA GLU A 314 16.44 35.60 24.37
C GLU A 314 16.79 34.10 24.34
N LEU A 315 16.01 33.30 23.60
CA LEU A 315 16.32 31.88 23.37
C LEU A 315 17.54 31.66 22.46
N GLU A 316 17.73 32.52 21.47
CA GLU A 316 18.87 32.43 20.54
C GLU A 316 20.19 32.81 21.24
N MET A 317 20.17 33.83 22.12
CA MET A 317 21.34 34.17 22.95
C MET A 317 21.68 33.10 23.98
N ALA A 318 20.70 32.31 24.45
CA ALA A 318 20.95 31.19 25.37
C ALA A 318 21.57 29.96 24.69
N ALA A 319 21.47 29.85 23.35
CA ALA A 319 21.98 28.71 22.59
C ALA A 319 23.47 28.86 22.19
N GLU A 320 24.01 30.07 22.18
CA GLU A 320 25.41 30.33 21.78
C GLU A 320 26.42 30.13 22.92
N ASP A 321 25.98 29.98 24.18
CA ASP A 321 26.87 29.92 25.35
C ASP A 321 27.28 28.48 25.76
N THR A 322 26.91 27.47 24.97
CA THR A 322 27.28 26.06 25.22
C THR A 322 27.90 25.38 24.00
N ALA A 323 29.07 25.84 23.59
CA ALA A 323 29.92 25.09 22.65
C ALA A 323 31.41 25.22 23.03
N SER A 324 31.90 24.27 23.83
CA SER A 324 33.33 23.92 23.89
C SER A 324 33.49 22.46 23.48
N PRO A 325 34.37 22.14 22.52
CA PRO A 325 34.56 20.77 22.04
C PRO A 325 35.48 19.97 22.98
N PRO A 326 35.24 18.67 23.20
CA PRO A 326 36.19 17.82 23.90
C PRO A 326 37.33 17.35 22.97
N PRO A 327 38.51 17.04 23.52
CA PRO A 327 39.70 16.68 22.75
C PRO A 327 39.72 15.22 22.29
N ASP A 328 40.50 15.02 21.22
CA ASP A 328 40.89 13.78 20.53
C ASP A 328 40.94 12.51 21.40
N LEU A 329 40.18 11.49 20.97
CA LEU A 329 40.33 10.09 21.35
C LEU A 329 40.54 9.23 20.09
N LEU A 330 41.68 9.42 19.43
CA LEU A 330 42.23 8.52 18.42
C LEU A 330 43.51 7.86 18.95
N SER A 331 43.36 6.92 19.87
CA SER A 331 44.31 5.83 20.09
C SER A 331 43.62 4.75 20.92
N LEU A 332 43.84 3.48 20.57
CA LEU A 332 43.29 2.24 21.15
C LEU A 332 42.11 1.61 20.39
N ILE A 333 42.37 1.14 19.17
CA ILE A 333 41.79 -0.12 18.71
C ILE A 333 42.93 -0.98 18.19
N SER A 334 43.23 -2.04 18.94
CA SER A 334 44.20 -3.07 18.59
C SER A 334 43.47 -4.17 17.79
N GLU A 335 44.03 -4.53 16.65
CA GLU A 335 43.58 -5.66 15.82
C GLU A 335 43.68 -7.00 16.58
N PRO A 336 42.68 -7.90 16.50
CA PRO A 336 42.87 -9.28 16.88
C PRO A 336 43.41 -10.10 15.70
N GLN A 337 44.46 -10.86 16.01
CA GLN A 337 45.17 -11.75 15.09
C GLN A 337 44.29 -12.87 14.53
N GLU A 338 44.39 -13.08 13.22
CA GLU A 338 43.90 -14.27 12.52
C GLU A 338 44.67 -15.51 12.98
N GLN A 339 43.94 -16.49 13.51
CA GLN A 339 44.46 -17.84 13.73
C GLN A 339 44.07 -18.74 12.56
N ASN A 340 45.10 -19.30 11.94
CA ASN A 340 45.08 -20.39 10.98
C ASN A 340 44.09 -21.51 11.37
N LEU A 341 43.16 -21.83 10.47
CA LEU A 341 42.44 -23.10 10.45
C LEU A 341 42.70 -23.81 9.12
N ALA A 342 43.05 -25.08 9.26
CA ALA A 342 43.55 -25.98 8.23
C ALA A 342 42.47 -26.39 7.22
N GLU A 343 42.91 -26.55 5.97
CA GLU A 343 42.16 -27.17 4.88
C GLU A 343 41.86 -28.66 5.14
N PRO A 344 40.72 -29.18 4.62
CA PRO A 344 40.65 -30.59 4.26
C PRO A 344 40.31 -30.78 2.76
N ASN A 345 41.24 -31.47 2.09
CA ASN A 345 41.09 -32.49 1.05
C ASN A 345 39.95 -32.35 0.01
N ALA A 346 40.38 -32.09 -1.22
CA ALA A 346 39.64 -32.29 -2.45
C ALA A 346 39.31 -33.77 -2.70
N ILE A 347 38.02 -34.09 -2.88
CA ILE A 347 37.56 -35.34 -3.49
C ILE A 347 37.16 -35.03 -4.94
N LEU A 348 37.92 -35.64 -5.85
CA LEU A 348 37.71 -35.66 -7.29
C LEU A 348 36.43 -36.46 -7.61
N THR A 349 35.41 -35.82 -8.16
CA THR A 349 34.26 -36.50 -8.79
C THR A 349 34.18 -36.11 -10.26
N THR A 350 34.32 -37.13 -11.11
CA THR A 350 34.14 -37.06 -12.56
C THR A 350 32.65 -36.94 -12.90
N ALA A 351 32.24 -35.80 -13.44
CA ALA A 351 30.90 -35.61 -13.99
C ALA A 351 30.90 -35.85 -15.52
N THR A 352 30.12 -36.84 -15.95
CA THR A 352 29.78 -37.12 -17.34
C THR A 352 28.83 -36.03 -17.87
N ALA A 353 29.28 -35.30 -18.87
CA ALA A 353 28.48 -34.27 -19.55
C ALA A 353 27.33 -34.93 -20.34
N THR A 354 26.10 -34.73 -19.87
CA THR A 354 24.88 -34.96 -20.66
C THR A 354 24.40 -33.59 -21.14
N GLN A 355 24.29 -33.40 -22.46
CA GLN A 355 23.78 -32.14 -23.04
C GLN A 355 22.31 -31.97 -22.64
N GLY A 356 22.06 -31.17 -21.60
CA GLY A 356 20.73 -30.75 -21.19
C GLY A 356 20.21 -29.62 -22.08
N ILE A 357 18.90 -29.63 -22.33
CA ILE A 357 18.16 -28.51 -22.91
C ILE A 357 18.44 -27.27 -22.05
N PRO A 358 18.80 -26.10 -22.64
CA PRO A 358 19.05 -24.88 -21.90
C PRO A 358 17.93 -24.57 -20.91
N GLU A 359 18.28 -24.12 -19.70
CA GLU A 359 17.32 -23.84 -18.63
C GLU A 359 16.21 -22.86 -19.05
N SER A 360 16.51 -21.95 -19.97
CA SER A 360 15.55 -21.04 -20.59
C SER A 360 14.45 -21.75 -21.40
N GLU A 361 14.78 -22.81 -22.13
CA GLU A 361 13.82 -23.64 -22.87
C GLU A 361 13.00 -24.52 -21.90
N GLN A 362 13.60 -25.02 -20.82
CA GLN A 362 12.86 -25.75 -19.79
C GLN A 362 11.85 -24.86 -19.05
N LYS A 363 12.21 -23.59 -18.76
CA LYS A 363 11.30 -22.60 -18.17
C LYS A 363 10.13 -22.27 -19.11
N LYS A 364 10.39 -22.14 -20.43
CA LYS A 364 9.36 -21.90 -21.44
C LYS A 364 8.37 -23.07 -21.53
N GLN A 365 8.86 -24.32 -21.54
CA GLN A 365 8.01 -25.51 -21.61
C GLN A 365 7.15 -25.70 -20.35
N ARG A 366 7.70 -25.42 -19.15
CA ARG A 366 6.93 -25.48 -17.89
C ARG A 366 5.83 -24.42 -17.84
N ARG A 367 6.09 -23.23 -18.39
CA ARG A 367 5.11 -22.13 -18.41
C ARG A 367 3.92 -22.42 -19.32
N VAL A 368 4.14 -23.03 -20.49
CA VAL A 368 3.05 -23.48 -21.38
C VAL A 368 2.18 -24.53 -20.69
N LYS A 369 2.82 -25.53 -20.06
CA LYS A 369 2.09 -26.60 -19.35
C LYS A 369 1.21 -26.08 -18.20
N PHE A 370 1.69 -25.09 -17.46
CA PHE A 370 0.92 -24.46 -16.38
C PHE A 370 -0.38 -23.79 -16.89
N PHE A 371 -0.34 -23.17 -18.07
CA PHE A 371 -1.53 -22.53 -18.64
C PHE A 371 -2.56 -23.56 -19.14
N ASP A 372 -2.12 -24.66 -19.74
CA ASP A 372 -3.01 -25.74 -20.16
C ASP A 372 -3.73 -26.39 -18.95
N GLU A 373 -3.02 -26.58 -17.84
CA GLU A 373 -3.57 -27.15 -16.59
C GLU A 373 -4.59 -26.20 -15.89
N GLN A 374 -4.42 -24.88 -16.01
CA GLN A 374 -5.38 -23.90 -15.50
C GLN A 374 -6.66 -23.84 -16.34
N GLN A 375 -6.56 -24.04 -17.65
CA GLN A 375 -7.71 -24.08 -18.54
C GLN A 375 -8.58 -25.32 -18.30
N GLU A 376 -7.97 -26.48 -18.03
CA GLU A 376 -8.67 -27.72 -17.71
C GLU A 376 -9.43 -27.67 -16.37
N GLN A 377 -8.96 -26.86 -15.41
CA GLN A 377 -9.64 -26.64 -14.12
C GLN A 377 -10.85 -25.71 -14.22
N LEU A 378 -10.86 -24.79 -15.17
CA LEU A 378 -11.98 -23.86 -15.41
C LEU A 378 -13.16 -24.52 -16.14
N GLU A 379 -12.94 -25.63 -16.84
CA GLU A 379 -13.99 -26.37 -17.56
C GLU A 379 -14.75 -27.38 -16.69
N GLN A 380 -14.36 -27.54 -15.42
CA GLN A 380 -15.06 -28.42 -14.47
C GLN A 380 -16.06 -27.62 -13.63
N GLU A 381 -17.30 -27.48 -14.13
CA GLU A 381 -18.40 -26.93 -13.34
C GLU A 381 -18.78 -27.88 -12.18
N PRO A 382 -18.92 -27.39 -10.93
CA PRO A 382 -19.36 -28.22 -9.81
C PRO A 382 -20.86 -28.55 -9.93
N GLU A 383 -21.24 -29.78 -9.58
CA GLU A 383 -22.64 -30.19 -9.60
C GLU A 383 -23.49 -29.36 -8.60
N PRO A 384 -24.70 -28.93 -8.99
CA PRO A 384 -25.52 -28.04 -8.19
C PRO A 384 -26.02 -28.70 -6.90
N ASN A 385 -25.95 -27.95 -5.80
CA ASN A 385 -26.42 -28.36 -4.47
C ASN A 385 -27.97 -28.29 -4.39
N PRO A 386 -28.66 -29.41 -4.14
CA PRO A 386 -30.13 -29.48 -4.17
C PRO A 386 -30.84 -28.72 -3.02
N GLU A 387 -30.15 -28.32 -1.95
CA GLU A 387 -30.79 -27.58 -0.83
C GLU A 387 -31.02 -26.08 -1.14
N LEU A 388 -30.30 -25.49 -2.11
CA LEU A 388 -30.45 -24.08 -2.52
C LEU A 388 -31.62 -23.83 -3.49
N GLU A 389 -32.22 -24.87 -4.07
CA GLU A 389 -33.30 -24.73 -5.07
C GLU A 389 -34.67 -24.33 -4.47
N SER A 390 -34.86 -24.48 -3.15
CA SER A 390 -36.16 -24.21 -2.53
C SER A 390 -36.40 -22.73 -2.20
N GLU A 391 -35.34 -21.94 -1.96
CA GLU A 391 -35.44 -20.49 -1.70
C GLU A 391 -35.39 -19.62 -2.98
N GLN A 392 -34.89 -20.14 -4.10
CA GLN A 392 -34.82 -19.39 -5.37
C GLN A 392 -36.16 -19.28 -6.13
N LYS A 393 -37.20 -20.03 -5.75
CA LYS A 393 -38.48 -20.09 -6.48
C LYS A 393 -39.38 -18.84 -6.39
N LEU A 394 -38.96 -17.79 -5.65
CA LEU A 394 -39.74 -16.57 -5.48
C LEU A 394 -39.11 -15.31 -6.11
N LYS A 395 -37.90 -15.40 -6.68
CA LYS A 395 -37.34 -14.30 -7.48
C LYS A 395 -37.76 -14.51 -8.94
N PRO A 396 -38.29 -13.48 -9.64
CA PRO A 396 -38.48 -13.55 -11.07
C PRO A 396 -37.15 -13.97 -11.70
N GLN A 397 -37.14 -15.06 -12.48
CA GLN A 397 -35.94 -15.37 -13.26
C GLN A 397 -35.61 -14.15 -14.12
N PRO A 398 -34.36 -13.66 -14.09
CA PRO A 398 -33.96 -12.60 -15.01
C PRO A 398 -34.26 -13.07 -16.43
N ALA A 399 -34.75 -12.15 -17.27
CA ALA A 399 -34.98 -12.46 -18.67
C ALA A 399 -33.69 -13.06 -19.26
N PRO A 400 -33.80 -14.11 -20.09
CA PRO A 400 -32.63 -14.76 -20.67
C PRO A 400 -31.77 -13.70 -21.37
N GLU A 401 -30.47 -13.71 -21.04
CA GLU A 401 -29.49 -12.82 -21.63
C GLU A 401 -29.54 -12.94 -23.16
N SER A 402 -29.57 -11.81 -23.86
CA SER A 402 -29.57 -11.85 -25.32
C SER A 402 -28.23 -12.40 -25.81
N GLU A 403 -28.26 -13.17 -26.91
CA GLU A 403 -27.04 -13.72 -27.51
C GLU A 403 -26.02 -12.62 -27.86
N ALA A 404 -26.52 -11.43 -28.24
CA ALA A 404 -25.67 -10.26 -28.49
C ALA A 404 -24.94 -9.78 -27.23
N MET A 405 -25.61 -9.77 -26.07
CA MET A 405 -24.99 -9.43 -24.79
C MET A 405 -23.93 -10.44 -24.39
N ARG A 406 -24.24 -11.74 -24.51
CA ARG A 406 -23.29 -12.82 -24.19
C ARG A 406 -22.00 -12.65 -25.00
N ILE A 407 -22.13 -12.45 -26.31
CA ILE A 407 -21.00 -12.21 -27.22
C ILE A 407 -20.23 -10.92 -26.82
N ALA A 408 -20.93 -9.85 -26.43
CA ALA A 408 -20.30 -8.60 -26.03
C ALA A 408 -19.50 -8.75 -24.72
N LYS A 409 -20.03 -9.49 -23.73
CA LYS A 409 -19.31 -9.82 -22.48
C LYS A 409 -18.07 -10.64 -22.75
N GLU A 410 -18.16 -11.66 -23.59
CA GLU A 410 -17.01 -12.52 -23.96
C GLU A 410 -15.91 -11.71 -24.65
N LYS A 411 -16.28 -10.83 -25.60
CA LYS A 411 -15.33 -9.93 -26.25
C LYS A 411 -14.68 -8.97 -25.27
N PHE A 412 -15.45 -8.39 -24.35
CA PHE A 412 -14.96 -7.50 -23.32
C PHE A 412 -13.98 -8.21 -22.38
N ALA A 413 -14.34 -9.38 -21.87
CA ALA A 413 -13.48 -10.19 -21.00
C ALA A 413 -12.18 -10.59 -21.71
N SER A 414 -12.26 -10.96 -22.99
CA SER A 414 -11.07 -11.29 -23.79
C SER A 414 -10.16 -10.07 -23.99
N ALA A 415 -10.71 -8.89 -24.32
CA ALA A 415 -9.93 -7.67 -24.49
C ALA A 415 -9.28 -7.22 -23.16
N LEU A 416 -10.00 -7.36 -22.06
CA LEU A 416 -9.50 -7.05 -20.72
C LEU A 416 -8.31 -7.96 -20.36
N LYS A 417 -8.44 -9.27 -20.55
CA LYS A 417 -7.36 -10.25 -20.38
C LYS A 417 -6.14 -9.94 -21.26
N ASN A 418 -6.35 -9.44 -22.49
CA ASN A 418 -5.26 -9.06 -23.38
C ASN A 418 -4.44 -7.86 -22.85
N ILE A 419 -5.07 -6.92 -22.15
CA ILE A 419 -4.35 -5.82 -21.47
C ILE A 419 -3.57 -6.34 -20.27
N GLU A 420 -4.15 -7.21 -19.45
CA GLU A 420 -3.44 -7.84 -18.31
C GLU A 420 -2.18 -8.61 -18.77
N LEU A 421 -2.34 -9.41 -19.83
CA LEU A 421 -1.22 -10.12 -20.45
C LEU A 421 -0.17 -9.14 -20.98
N LYS A 422 -0.58 -8.00 -21.53
CA LYS A 422 0.36 -6.99 -22.04
C LYS A 422 1.11 -6.29 -20.92
N ALA A 423 0.44 -5.96 -19.81
CA ALA A 423 1.09 -5.41 -18.62
C ALA A 423 2.17 -6.37 -18.12
N SER A 424 1.83 -7.65 -17.99
CA SER A 424 2.77 -8.70 -17.58
C SER A 424 3.96 -8.87 -18.53
N GLU A 425 3.71 -8.77 -19.85
CA GLU A 425 4.74 -8.81 -20.89
C GLU A 425 5.70 -7.63 -20.77
N LEU A 426 5.18 -6.41 -20.62
CA LEU A 426 5.96 -5.18 -20.44
C LEU A 426 6.78 -5.22 -19.15
N GLN A 427 6.21 -5.73 -18.06
CA GLN A 427 6.93 -5.93 -16.80
C GLN A 427 8.10 -6.90 -17.00
N GLY A 428 7.87 -8.05 -17.65
CA GLY A 428 8.93 -9.02 -17.91
C GLY A 428 10.07 -8.46 -18.76
N TYR A 429 9.78 -7.52 -19.68
CA TYR A 429 10.83 -6.79 -20.40
C TYR A 429 11.59 -5.82 -19.49
N ALA A 430 10.90 -5.09 -18.62
CA ALA A 430 11.53 -4.21 -17.65
C ALA A 430 12.47 -5.01 -16.72
N ASP A 431 11.99 -6.09 -16.12
CA ASP A 431 12.78 -6.94 -15.21
C ASP A 431 14.02 -7.51 -15.92
N GLY A 432 13.85 -7.98 -17.17
CA GLY A 432 14.97 -8.48 -17.97
C GLY A 432 16.03 -7.42 -18.34
N LEU A 433 15.65 -6.13 -18.40
CA LEU A 433 16.60 -5.03 -18.55
C LEU A 433 17.27 -4.70 -17.22
N TYR A 434 16.51 -4.69 -16.12
CA TYR A 434 17.03 -4.45 -14.78
C TYR A 434 18.15 -5.45 -14.42
N ASP A 435 17.93 -6.74 -14.66
CA ASP A 435 18.91 -7.79 -14.37
C ASP A 435 20.21 -7.62 -15.18
N LYS A 436 20.11 -7.22 -16.46
CA LYS A 436 21.28 -6.96 -17.31
C LYS A 436 22.09 -5.76 -16.84
N ASN A 437 21.40 -4.74 -16.35
CA ASN A 437 22.02 -3.48 -15.95
C ASN A 437 22.54 -3.50 -14.51
N ARG A 438 22.24 -4.55 -13.73
CA ARG A 438 22.79 -4.73 -12.37
C ARG A 438 24.33 -4.81 -12.33
N GLU A 439 24.98 -5.05 -13.47
CA GLU A 439 26.44 -5.11 -13.62
C GLU A 439 27.09 -3.79 -14.07
N GLY A 440 26.32 -2.70 -14.30
CA GLY A 440 26.86 -1.41 -14.74
C GLY A 440 26.10 -0.20 -14.19
N ASP A 441 26.80 0.88 -13.85
CA ASP A 441 26.25 2.09 -13.20
C ASP A 441 25.34 2.96 -14.10
N GLU A 442 25.00 2.55 -15.31
CA GLU A 442 24.13 3.31 -16.20
C GLU A 442 22.66 2.90 -16.04
N GLN A 443 21.86 3.81 -15.50
CA GLN A 443 20.40 3.70 -15.48
C GLN A 443 19.86 3.72 -16.91
N ASP A 444 19.25 2.62 -17.32
CA ASP A 444 18.73 2.45 -18.68
C ASP A 444 17.36 3.12 -18.85
N GLU A 445 17.28 4.11 -19.74
CA GLU A 445 16.01 4.76 -20.12
C GLU A 445 14.96 3.74 -20.57
N ASP A 446 15.37 2.61 -21.15
CA ASP A 446 14.46 1.58 -21.64
C ASP A 446 13.80 0.82 -20.47
N TYR A 447 14.52 0.54 -19.38
CA TYR A 447 13.93 -0.05 -18.17
C TYR A 447 12.76 0.80 -17.66
N TYR A 448 13.00 2.10 -17.47
CA TYR A 448 11.98 3.02 -16.97
C TYR A 448 10.80 3.15 -17.95
N SER A 449 11.07 3.15 -19.25
CA SER A 449 10.04 3.18 -20.29
C SER A 449 9.13 1.94 -20.23
N TYR A 450 9.68 0.74 -20.14
CA TYR A 450 8.89 -0.49 -20.05
C TYR A 450 8.15 -0.63 -18.73
N SER A 451 8.79 -0.27 -17.62
CA SER A 451 8.17 -0.28 -16.29
C SER A 451 6.95 0.66 -16.23
N LYS A 452 7.07 1.90 -16.72
CA LYS A 452 5.92 2.83 -16.77
C LYS A 452 4.83 2.40 -17.75
N ALA A 453 5.18 1.75 -18.85
CA ALA A 453 4.18 1.21 -19.78
C ALA A 453 3.42 0.03 -19.18
N SER A 454 4.12 -0.83 -18.42
CA SER A 454 3.52 -1.91 -17.63
C SER A 454 2.55 -1.38 -16.59
N GLU A 455 2.96 -0.34 -15.85
CA GLU A 455 2.13 0.36 -14.86
C GLU A 455 0.86 0.93 -15.52
N ALA A 456 1.01 1.67 -16.62
CA ALA A 456 -0.14 2.25 -17.32
C ALA A 456 -1.10 1.19 -17.91
N ALA A 457 -0.58 0.04 -18.36
CA ALA A 457 -1.41 -1.08 -18.81
C ALA A 457 -2.17 -1.72 -17.63
N SER A 458 -1.52 -1.86 -16.48
CA SER A 458 -2.12 -2.38 -15.25
C SER A 458 -3.24 -1.45 -14.76
N ASP A 459 -2.99 -0.15 -14.74
CA ASP A 459 -3.97 0.88 -14.37
C ASP A 459 -5.19 0.85 -15.30
N LEU A 460 -4.96 0.71 -16.63
CA LEU A 460 -6.04 0.60 -17.61
C LEU A 460 -6.90 -0.65 -17.36
N HIS A 461 -6.27 -1.81 -17.21
CA HIS A 461 -6.95 -3.06 -16.90
C HIS A 461 -7.82 -2.92 -15.65
N TYR A 462 -7.22 -2.38 -14.60
CA TYR A 462 -7.85 -2.22 -13.31
C TYR A 462 -9.04 -1.25 -13.34
N ALA A 463 -8.88 -0.08 -13.98
CA ALA A 463 -9.97 0.88 -14.13
C ALA A 463 -11.17 0.28 -14.88
N PHE A 464 -10.90 -0.54 -15.90
CA PHE A 464 -11.94 -1.25 -16.64
C PHE A 464 -12.62 -2.34 -15.83
N ASN A 465 -11.86 -3.07 -15.01
CA ASN A 465 -12.43 -4.10 -14.14
C ASN A 465 -13.38 -3.49 -13.11
N ILE A 466 -12.98 -2.37 -12.47
CA ILE A 466 -13.85 -1.63 -11.54
C ILE A 466 -15.10 -1.10 -12.25
N ALA A 467 -14.91 -0.46 -13.41
CA ALA A 467 -16.03 0.09 -14.17
C ALA A 467 -17.01 -1.03 -14.56
N ALA A 468 -16.51 -2.17 -15.03
CA ALA A 468 -17.32 -3.32 -15.43
C ALA A 468 -18.10 -3.91 -14.25
N ASN A 469 -17.45 -4.11 -13.10
CA ASN A 469 -18.12 -4.60 -11.90
C ASN A 469 -19.26 -3.68 -11.49
N LYS A 470 -19.01 -2.36 -11.43
CA LYS A 470 -20.06 -1.38 -11.13
C LYS A 470 -21.18 -1.41 -12.18
N PHE A 471 -20.83 -1.52 -13.45
CA PHE A 471 -21.78 -1.59 -14.56
C PHE A 471 -22.70 -2.81 -14.47
N TYR A 472 -22.20 -3.98 -14.07
CA TYR A 472 -23.02 -5.18 -13.93
C TYR A 472 -23.97 -5.15 -12.71
N ILE A 473 -23.67 -4.32 -11.71
CA ILE A 473 -24.52 -4.13 -10.52
C ILE A 473 -25.58 -3.06 -10.79
N ASP A 474 -25.13 -1.86 -11.17
CA ASP A 474 -25.96 -0.66 -11.20
C ASP A 474 -26.60 -0.43 -12.58
N PHE A 475 -26.09 -1.10 -13.62
CA PHE A 475 -26.46 -0.89 -15.02
C PHE A 475 -26.36 0.58 -15.48
N ASP A 476 -25.48 1.37 -14.83
CA ASP A 476 -25.23 2.77 -15.19
C ASP A 476 -24.30 2.88 -16.40
N LYS A 477 -24.91 2.87 -17.59
CA LYS A 477 -24.23 3.01 -18.89
C LYS A 477 -23.38 4.28 -18.97
N LYS A 478 -23.84 5.39 -18.39
CA LYS A 478 -23.15 6.68 -18.51
C LYS A 478 -21.89 6.65 -17.66
N ALA A 479 -22.00 6.23 -16.40
CA ALA A 479 -20.85 6.10 -15.50
C ALA A 479 -19.80 5.14 -16.07
N PHE A 480 -20.22 3.99 -16.63
CA PHE A 480 -19.31 3.06 -17.27
C PHE A 480 -18.59 3.66 -18.48
N ASN A 481 -19.32 4.31 -19.39
CA ASN A 481 -18.74 4.93 -20.59
C ASN A 481 -17.80 6.10 -20.25
N ASP A 482 -18.16 6.93 -19.27
CA ASP A 482 -17.31 8.02 -18.79
C ASP A 482 -16.01 7.46 -18.17
N ALA A 483 -16.12 6.45 -17.29
CA ALA A 483 -14.97 5.83 -16.63
C ALA A 483 -14.01 5.16 -17.62
N THR A 484 -14.54 4.38 -18.55
CA THR A 484 -13.75 3.68 -19.59
C THR A 484 -13.09 4.67 -20.56
N THR A 485 -13.80 5.71 -20.98
CA THR A 485 -13.24 6.77 -21.83
C THR A 485 -12.10 7.51 -21.14
N THR A 486 -12.29 7.88 -19.86
CA THR A 486 -11.24 8.53 -19.07
C THR A 486 -10.02 7.62 -18.90
N ALA A 487 -10.22 6.36 -18.55
CA ALA A 487 -9.13 5.39 -18.40
C ALA A 487 -8.32 5.20 -19.69
N ILE A 488 -8.99 5.08 -20.84
CA ILE A 488 -8.31 5.00 -22.15
C ILE A 488 -7.55 6.29 -22.47
N SER A 489 -8.13 7.47 -22.22
CA SER A 489 -7.43 8.73 -22.50
C SER A 489 -6.16 8.83 -21.66
N THR A 490 -6.25 8.57 -20.35
CA THR A 490 -5.10 8.55 -19.44
C THR A 490 -4.05 7.55 -19.89
N ALA A 491 -4.46 6.35 -20.28
CA ALA A 491 -3.57 5.32 -20.80
C ALA A 491 -2.91 5.72 -22.13
N ARG A 492 -3.63 6.39 -23.04
CA ARG A 492 -3.07 6.88 -24.32
C ARG A 492 -2.10 8.04 -24.14
N ASP A 493 -2.32 8.87 -23.13
CA ASP A 493 -1.49 10.03 -22.82
C ASP A 493 -0.25 9.66 -21.98
N SER A 494 -0.10 8.38 -21.58
CA SER A 494 1.02 7.84 -20.81
C SER A 494 2.10 7.16 -21.68
N GLU A 495 3.02 6.43 -21.04
CA GLU A 495 4.10 5.69 -21.71
C GLU A 495 3.61 4.50 -22.56
N LEU A 496 2.34 4.10 -22.47
CA LEU A 496 1.76 3.08 -23.35
C LEU A 496 1.88 3.43 -24.84
N LYS A 497 1.76 4.72 -25.18
CA LYS A 497 1.96 5.23 -26.53
C LYS A 497 3.44 5.45 -26.89
N ASN A 498 4.26 5.78 -25.90
CA ASN A 498 5.61 6.31 -26.12
C ASN A 498 6.74 5.33 -25.84
N HIS A 499 6.45 4.17 -25.22
CA HIS A 499 7.50 3.23 -24.86
C HIS A 499 8.26 2.77 -26.11
N ARG A 500 9.57 3.04 -26.12
CA ARG A 500 10.42 3.09 -27.32
C ARG A 500 10.80 1.71 -27.88
N GLY A 501 10.20 0.65 -27.35
CA GLY A 501 10.71 -0.70 -27.38
C GLY A 501 10.80 -1.40 -28.74
N TYR A 502 9.91 -1.09 -29.68
CA TYR A 502 9.80 -1.92 -30.90
C TYR A 502 10.22 -1.21 -32.20
N ALA A 503 10.06 0.11 -32.27
CA ALA A 503 10.39 0.85 -33.49
C ALA A 503 11.91 1.00 -33.69
N LYS A 504 12.69 1.17 -32.61
CA LYS A 504 14.13 1.41 -32.72
C LYS A 504 14.90 0.20 -33.27
N GLU A 505 14.55 -1.02 -32.85
CA GLU A 505 15.21 -2.24 -33.33
C GLU A 505 14.82 -2.55 -34.79
N ILE A 506 13.54 -2.45 -35.14
CA ILE A 506 13.11 -2.72 -36.53
C ILE A 506 13.67 -1.67 -37.48
N PHE A 507 13.60 -0.38 -37.17
CA PHE A 507 14.16 0.64 -38.06
C PHE A 507 15.69 0.72 -38.00
N GLY A 508 16.30 0.37 -36.87
CA GLY A 508 17.75 0.22 -36.75
C GLY A 508 18.28 -0.90 -37.63
N TYR A 509 17.75 -2.12 -37.47
CA TYR A 509 18.23 -3.30 -38.20
C TYR A 509 17.71 -3.38 -39.65
N ALA A 510 16.44 -3.03 -39.92
CA ALA A 510 15.93 -2.99 -41.29
C ALA A 510 16.48 -1.78 -42.06
N GLY A 511 16.66 -0.63 -41.40
CA GLY A 511 17.34 0.52 -41.97
C GLY A 511 18.80 0.23 -42.31
N LEU A 512 19.53 -0.45 -41.41
CA LEU A 512 20.90 -0.92 -41.67
C LEU A 512 20.96 -2.00 -42.76
N ALA A 513 20.00 -2.93 -42.81
CA ALA A 513 19.94 -3.98 -43.85
C ALA A 513 19.65 -3.40 -45.23
N VAL A 514 18.76 -2.42 -45.33
CA VAL A 514 18.49 -1.68 -46.57
C VAL A 514 19.70 -0.81 -46.97
N LEU A 515 20.40 -0.20 -46.00
CA LEU A 515 21.67 0.51 -46.25
C LEU A 515 22.80 -0.41 -46.72
N ALA A 516 22.92 -1.61 -46.15
CA ALA A 516 23.90 -2.63 -46.54
C ALA A 516 23.64 -3.15 -47.96
N LEU A 517 22.37 -3.34 -48.34
CA LEU A 517 21.98 -3.70 -49.70
C LEU A 517 22.25 -2.58 -50.71
N LEU A 518 22.05 -1.30 -50.32
CA LEU A 518 22.30 -0.14 -51.18
C LEU A 518 23.80 0.19 -51.35
N THR A 519 24.62 -0.06 -50.32
CA THR A 519 26.08 0.16 -50.35
C THR A 519 26.82 -0.85 -51.23
N VAL A 520 26.37 -2.11 -51.27
CA VAL A 520 26.94 -3.14 -52.17
C VAL A 520 26.61 -2.87 -53.65
N ALA A 521 25.51 -2.16 -53.94
CA ALA A 521 25.09 -1.88 -55.30
C ALA A 521 25.74 -0.63 -55.93
N THR A 522 26.17 0.37 -55.13
CA THR A 522 26.65 1.65 -55.67
C THR A 522 27.69 2.34 -54.78
N ALA A 523 28.95 1.92 -54.89
CA ALA A 523 30.06 2.47 -54.11
C ALA A 523 30.27 4.01 -54.27
N GLY A 524 29.69 4.64 -55.31
CA GLY A 524 29.81 6.09 -55.54
C GLY A 524 28.68 6.97 -54.97
N LEU A 525 27.50 6.41 -54.64
CA LEU A 525 26.33 7.16 -54.15
C LEU A 525 26.13 7.03 -52.63
N ALA A 526 26.78 6.04 -52.01
CA ALA A 526 26.66 5.73 -50.59
C ALA A 526 27.07 6.89 -49.66
N TYR A 527 28.09 7.68 -50.00
CA TYR A 527 28.55 8.78 -49.14
C TYR A 527 27.58 9.98 -49.12
N ALA A 528 26.91 10.26 -50.23
CA ALA A 528 25.90 11.34 -50.30
C ALA A 528 24.60 10.94 -49.59
N VAL A 529 24.20 9.66 -49.70
CA VAL A 529 23.03 9.11 -49.00
C VAL A 529 23.30 8.96 -47.50
N ALA A 530 24.49 8.49 -47.10
CA ALA A 530 24.88 8.43 -45.68
C ALA A 530 24.99 9.82 -45.06
N GLY A 531 25.52 10.81 -45.80
CA GLY A 531 25.52 12.22 -45.39
C GLY A 531 24.11 12.82 -45.27
N GLY A 532 23.21 12.49 -46.21
CA GLY A 532 21.81 12.92 -46.18
C GLY A 532 20.99 12.26 -45.07
N ILE A 533 21.25 10.99 -44.75
CA ILE A 533 20.59 10.25 -43.65
C ILE A 533 21.13 10.72 -42.31
N ASN A 534 22.44 10.92 -42.15
CA ASN A 534 23.01 11.48 -40.92
C ASN A 534 22.54 12.94 -40.69
N TYR A 535 22.37 13.72 -41.76
CA TYR A 535 21.76 15.04 -41.71
C TYR A 535 20.27 14.97 -41.35
N ALA A 536 19.49 14.05 -41.94
CA ALA A 536 18.05 13.89 -41.66
C ALA A 536 17.77 13.34 -40.24
N ILE A 537 18.60 12.42 -39.75
CA ILE A 537 18.55 11.90 -38.37
C ILE A 537 18.88 13.01 -37.36
N ASN A 538 19.83 13.89 -37.68
CA ASN A 538 20.17 15.02 -36.80
C ASN A 538 19.27 16.27 -36.94
N GLN A 539 18.50 16.41 -38.03
CA GLN A 539 17.66 17.60 -38.31
C GLN A 539 16.16 17.44 -37.99
N ARG A 540 15.73 16.42 -37.22
CA ARG A 540 14.31 16.21 -36.85
C ARG A 540 13.34 16.21 -38.06
N PHE A 541 13.77 15.80 -39.24
CA PHE A 541 12.91 15.66 -40.42
C PHE A 541 12.24 14.27 -40.44
N PHE A 542 11.50 13.94 -39.38
CA PHE A 542 10.58 12.80 -39.40
C PHE A 542 9.17 13.30 -39.64
N ILE A 543 8.58 12.90 -40.79
CA ILE A 543 7.14 12.88 -40.97
C ILE A 543 6.57 12.12 -39.75
N PRO A 544 5.60 12.66 -39.00
CA PRO A 544 5.04 11.98 -37.84
C PRO A 544 4.18 10.81 -38.33
N LEU A 545 4.81 9.71 -38.70
CA LEU A 545 4.15 8.43 -38.84
C LEU A 545 3.83 7.96 -37.43
N THR A 546 2.61 8.24 -36.98
CA THR A 546 2.08 7.72 -35.73
C THR A 546 1.83 6.23 -35.93
N PHE A 547 2.81 5.40 -35.58
CA PHE A 547 2.59 3.96 -35.46
C PHE A 547 1.94 3.70 -34.12
N ASN A 548 0.81 2.98 -34.12
CA ASN A 548 0.24 2.46 -32.90
C ASN A 548 1.13 1.33 -32.38
N THR A 549 1.53 1.39 -31.12
CA THR A 549 2.16 0.27 -30.44
C THR A 549 1.16 -0.88 -30.31
N ASP A 550 1.64 -2.12 -30.16
CA ASP A 550 0.78 -3.27 -29.85
C ASP A 550 -0.10 -2.98 -28.61
N SER A 551 0.47 -2.32 -27.60
CA SER A 551 -0.26 -1.92 -26.40
C SER A 551 -1.40 -0.94 -26.67
N ILE A 552 -1.21 0.02 -27.59
CA ILE A 552 -2.28 0.94 -28.02
C ILE A 552 -3.35 0.20 -28.82
N ASN A 553 -2.99 -0.77 -29.66
CA ASN A 553 -3.99 -1.58 -30.37
C ASN A 553 -4.85 -2.36 -29.38
N ARG A 554 -4.25 -3.01 -28.38
CA ARG A 554 -5.02 -3.70 -27.34
C ARG A 554 -5.91 -2.74 -26.54
N ALA A 555 -5.45 -1.52 -26.26
CA ALA A 555 -6.27 -0.51 -25.59
C ALA A 555 -7.46 -0.07 -26.46
N ASN A 556 -7.29 -0.02 -27.78
CA ASN A 556 -8.37 0.25 -28.73
C ASN A 556 -9.36 -0.92 -28.81
N ASP A 557 -8.89 -2.17 -28.80
CA ASP A 557 -9.76 -3.35 -28.78
C ASP A 557 -10.63 -3.36 -27.50
N LEU A 558 -10.02 -2.97 -26.36
CA LEU A 558 -10.74 -2.83 -25.11
C LEU A 558 -11.81 -1.71 -25.17
N ASP A 559 -11.49 -0.56 -25.76
CA ASP A 559 -12.45 0.53 -26.02
C ASP A 559 -13.65 0.07 -26.86
N GLU A 560 -13.38 -0.61 -27.98
CA GLU A 560 -14.41 -1.11 -28.88
C GLU A 560 -15.30 -2.18 -28.23
N SER A 561 -14.71 -3.06 -27.43
CA SER A 561 -15.46 -4.08 -26.70
C SER A 561 -16.36 -3.47 -25.62
N ALA A 562 -15.89 -2.44 -24.89
CA ALA A 562 -16.70 -1.72 -23.90
C ALA A 562 -17.88 -0.99 -24.54
N LYS A 563 -17.65 -0.32 -25.68
CA LYS A 563 -18.73 0.31 -26.46
C LYS A 563 -19.76 -0.71 -26.95
N SER A 564 -19.30 -1.88 -27.38
CA SER A 564 -20.18 -2.98 -27.80
C SER A 564 -21.03 -3.51 -26.64
N LEU A 565 -20.44 -3.62 -25.44
CA LEU A 565 -21.14 -4.03 -24.22
C LEU A 565 -22.27 -3.04 -23.85
N VAL A 566 -21.99 -1.73 -23.89
CA VAL A 566 -23.00 -0.68 -23.63
C VAL A 566 -24.13 -0.70 -24.67
N ALA A 567 -23.80 -0.96 -25.94
CA ALA A 567 -24.77 -0.98 -27.03
C ALA A 567 -25.76 -2.15 -26.93
N CYS A 568 -25.32 -3.33 -26.46
CA CYS A 568 -26.17 -4.52 -26.35
C CYS A 568 -27.19 -4.44 -25.19
N MET A 569 -27.07 -3.44 -24.32
CA MET A 569 -28.01 -3.18 -23.24
C MET A 569 -29.21 -2.29 -23.66
N ALA A 570 -29.20 -1.73 -24.87
CA ALA A 570 -30.29 -0.90 -25.39
C ALA A 570 -31.38 -1.78 -26.02
#